data_AF-A0A4P9CF61-F1
#
_entry.id   AF-A0A4P9CF61-F1
#
_cell.length_a   1.000
_cell.length_b   1.000
_cell.length_c   1.000
_cell.angle_alpha   90.00
_cell.angle_beta   90.00
_cell.angle_gamma   90.00
#
_symmetry.space_group_name_H-M   'P 1'
#
loop_
_entity.id
_entity.type
_entity.pdbx_description
1 polymer ?
#
loop_
_entity_poly.entity_id
_entity_poly.type
_entity_poly.pdbx_seq_one_letter_code
_entity_poly.pdbx_strand_id
1 'polypeptide(L)'
;MDNGTEFINQSLIEGSILNEDFKRTVAYYCHAYSAFERGSNENYNRFIRRFIPKGANIAKISKATIKEITDFINNYPRKMFGFQSSSYCLKNALSDLNLL
;
A
#
# COMPACT_ATOMS: atom_id res chain seq x y z
N MET A 1 -8.06 -4.34 -5.58
CA MET A 1 -7.58 -5.63 -5.07
C MET A 1 -7.38 -6.57 -6.25
N ASP A 2 -6.48 -7.54 -6.15
CA ASP A 2 -6.51 -8.68 -7.06
C ASP A 2 -7.51 -9.73 -6.54
N ASN A 3 -7.74 -10.76 -7.34
CA ASN A 3 -8.65 -11.85 -7.00
C ASN A 3 -7.97 -12.92 -6.14
N GLY A 4 -6.98 -12.53 -5.33
CA GLY A 4 -6.32 -13.41 -4.38
C GLY A 4 -7.30 -13.93 -3.33
N THR A 5 -7.07 -15.15 -2.84
CA THR A 5 -7.95 -15.80 -1.86
C THR A 5 -8.05 -15.02 -0.54
N GLU A 6 -6.98 -14.31 -0.19
CA GLU A 6 -6.91 -13.43 0.98
C GLU A 6 -7.87 -12.22 0.89
N PHE A 7 -8.39 -11.91 -0.30
CA PHE A 7 -9.31 -10.81 -0.54
C PHE A 7 -10.73 -11.26 -0.93
N ILE A 8 -11.08 -12.54 -0.81
CA ILE A 8 -12.40 -13.04 -1.23
C ILE A 8 -13.55 -12.40 -0.45
N ASN A 9 -13.37 -12.13 0.84
CA ASN A 9 -14.45 -11.61 1.68
C ASN A 9 -14.53 -10.08 1.64
N GLN A 10 -15.12 -9.55 0.56
CA GLN A 10 -15.30 -8.12 0.36
C GLN A 10 -16.09 -7.45 1.48
N SER A 11 -17.14 -8.09 1.99
CA SER A 11 -17.97 -7.51 3.06
C SER A 11 -17.16 -7.24 4.32
N LEU A 12 -16.23 -8.13 4.70
CA LEU A 12 -15.32 -7.89 5.82
C LEU A 12 -14.29 -6.79 5.55
N ILE A 13 -13.81 -6.67 4.31
CA ILE A 13 -12.84 -5.62 3.92
C ILE A 13 -13.48 -4.22 4.00
N GLU A 14 -14.74 -4.12 3.56
CA GLU A 14 -15.54 -2.89 3.54
C GLU A 14 -16.14 -2.56 4.91
N GLY A 15 -16.34 -3.55 5.78
CA GLY A 15 -16.92 -3.37 7.11
C GLY A 15 -16.04 -2.52 8.04
N SER A 16 -16.69 -1.79 8.94
CA SER A 16 -16.02 -1.08 10.03
C SER A 16 -15.91 -1.97 11.28
N ILE A 17 -14.75 -1.98 11.92
CA ILE A 17 -14.59 -2.63 13.24
C ILE A 17 -15.22 -1.81 14.38
N LEU A 18 -15.53 -0.53 14.12
CA LEU A 18 -16.05 0.40 15.12
C LEU A 18 -17.57 0.48 15.10
N ASN A 19 -18.20 0.15 13.96
CA ASN A 19 -19.65 0.21 13.80
C ASN A 19 -20.10 -0.75 12.69
N GLU A 20 -20.79 -1.82 13.07
CA GLU A 20 -21.19 -2.89 12.15
C GLU A 20 -22.25 -2.44 11.12
N ASP A 21 -23.01 -1.39 11.42
CA ASP A 21 -24.07 -0.87 10.54
C ASP A 21 -23.52 -0.03 9.37
N PHE A 22 -22.23 0.29 9.39
CA PHE A 22 -21.61 1.17 8.39
C PHE A 22 -20.41 0.52 7.70
N LYS A 23 -20.35 0.68 6.37
CA LYS A 23 -19.15 0.37 5.59
C LYS A 23 -18.13 1.50 5.77
N ARG A 24 -16.91 1.16 6.20
CA ARG A 24 -15.81 2.12 6.36
C ARG A 24 -15.20 2.53 5.02
N THR A 25 -15.33 1.69 3.99
CA THR A 25 -14.70 1.90 2.69
C THR A 25 -15.40 1.08 1.62
N VAL A 26 -15.07 1.34 0.36
CA VAL A 26 -15.54 0.59 -0.81
C VAL A 26 -14.34 -0.12 -1.43
N ALA A 27 -14.46 -1.42 -1.68
CA ALA A 27 -13.41 -2.21 -2.29
C ALA A 27 -13.67 -2.38 -3.80
N TYR A 28 -12.64 -2.18 -4.61
CA TYR A 28 -12.67 -2.38 -6.05
C TYR A 28 -11.69 -3.50 -6.43
N TYR A 29 -12.06 -4.34 -7.39
CA TYR A 29 -11.25 -5.45 -7.89
C TYR A 29 -10.82 -5.21 -9.35
N CYS A 30 -9.61 -5.65 -9.67
CA CYS A 30 -9.13 -5.63 -11.05
C CYS A 30 -9.83 -6.72 -11.87
N HIS A 31 -9.96 -6.47 -13.17
CA HIS A 31 -10.49 -7.46 -14.11
C HIS A 31 -9.59 -8.70 -14.15
N ALA A 32 -10.19 -9.86 -14.44
CA ALA A 32 -9.45 -11.11 -14.55
C ALA A 32 -8.36 -10.98 -15.64
N TYR A 33 -7.14 -11.44 -15.33
CA TYR A 33 -5.97 -11.37 -16.20
C TYR A 33 -5.48 -9.95 -16.56
N SER A 34 -5.96 -8.90 -15.90
CA SER A 34 -5.56 -7.50 -16.14
C SER A 34 -4.50 -7.00 -15.15
N ALA A 35 -3.31 -7.60 -15.18
CA ALA A 35 -2.21 -7.22 -14.26
C ALA A 35 -1.73 -5.76 -14.44
N PHE A 36 -2.02 -5.12 -15.57
CA PHE A 36 -1.66 -3.71 -15.81
C PHE A 36 -2.45 -2.72 -14.96
N GLU A 37 -3.65 -3.08 -14.48
CA GLU A 37 -4.50 -2.21 -13.64
C GLU A 37 -3.92 -1.96 -12.23
N ARG A 38 -2.82 -2.66 -11.92
CA ARG A 38 -2.14 -2.66 -10.62
C ARG A 38 -0.64 -2.41 -10.75
N GLY A 39 -0.22 -1.74 -11.82
CA GLY A 39 1.19 -1.41 -12.10
C GLY A 39 1.90 -0.65 -10.96
N SER A 40 1.17 0.21 -10.23
CA SER A 40 1.72 0.89 -9.04
C SER A 40 2.15 -0.10 -7.95
N ASN A 41 1.34 -1.13 -7.68
CA ASN A 41 1.63 -2.15 -6.67
C ASN A 41 2.88 -2.96 -7.06
N GLU A 42 3.04 -3.27 -8.34
CA GLU A 42 4.22 -3.98 -8.85
C GLU A 42 5.50 -3.13 -8.71
N ASN A 43 5.40 -1.82 -8.93
CA ASN A 43 6.52 -0.91 -8.69
C ASN A 43 6.91 -0.87 -7.21
N TYR A 44 5.94 -0.81 -6.29
CA TYR A 44 6.23 -0.88 -4.84
C TYR A 44 6.81 -2.23 -4.42
N ASN A 45 6.30 -3.34 -4.94
CA ASN A 45 6.87 -4.66 -4.71
C ASN A 45 8.34 -4.71 -5.15
N ARG A 46 8.70 -4.07 -6.27
CA ARG A 46 10.10 -3.97 -6.72
C ARG A 46 10.99 -3.24 -5.72
N PHE A 47 10.51 -2.17 -5.08
CA PHE A 47 11.24 -1.48 -4.01
C PHE A 47 11.49 -2.38 -2.81
N ILE A 48 10.46 -3.08 -2.34
CA ILE A 48 10.57 -4.02 -1.22
C ILE A 48 11.61 -5.11 -1.56
N ARG A 49 11.60 -5.62 -2.79
CA ARG A 49 12.54 -6.66 -3.25
C ARG A 49 14.01 -6.23 -3.29
N ARG A 50 14.32 -4.93 -3.22
CA ARG A 50 15.70 -4.45 -3.04
C ARG A 50 16.26 -4.78 -1.66
N PHE A 51 15.39 -4.89 -0.66
CA PHE A 51 15.76 -5.16 0.73
C PHE A 51 15.41 -6.58 1.16
N ILE A 52 14.32 -7.13 0.63
CA ILE A 52 13.79 -8.45 1.01
C ILE A 52 13.76 -9.36 -0.22
N PRO A 53 14.79 -10.20 -0.41
CA PRO A 53 14.86 -11.11 -1.56
C PRO A 53 13.63 -12.00 -1.69
N LYS A 54 13.37 -12.47 -2.91
CA LYS A 54 12.33 -13.47 -3.15
C LYS A 54 12.66 -14.76 -2.39
N GLY A 55 11.66 -15.36 -1.74
CA GLY A 55 11.83 -16.57 -0.93
C GLY A 55 12.34 -16.33 0.50
N ALA A 56 12.71 -15.10 0.86
CA ALA A 56 13.04 -14.78 2.25
C ALA A 56 11.82 -14.98 3.16
N ASN A 57 12.03 -15.57 4.34
CA ASN A 57 10.98 -15.69 5.35
C ASN A 57 10.76 -14.34 6.03
N ILE A 58 9.75 -13.60 5.56
CA ILE A 58 9.40 -12.25 6.05
C ILE A 58 9.05 -12.28 7.55
N ALA A 59 8.50 -13.38 8.08
CA ALA A 59 8.15 -13.49 9.49
C ALA A 59 9.38 -13.45 10.42
N LYS A 60 10.60 -13.69 9.91
CA LYS A 60 11.84 -13.57 10.66
C LYS A 60 12.43 -12.16 10.65
N ILE A 61 11.89 -11.25 9.84
CA ILE A 61 12.37 -9.87 9.75
C ILE A 61 11.76 -9.07 10.89
N SER A 62 12.61 -8.34 11.62
CA SER A 62 12.14 -7.55 12.75
C SER A 62 11.18 -6.44 12.30
N LYS A 63 10.22 -6.08 13.17
CA LYS A 63 9.33 -4.94 12.91
C LYS A 63 10.11 -3.63 12.72
N ALA A 64 11.24 -3.46 13.42
CA ALA A 64 12.11 -2.29 13.28
C ALA A 64 12.70 -2.22 11.87
N THR A 65 13.23 -3.34 11.35
CA THR A 65 13.76 -3.41 9.98
C THR A 65 12.68 -3.17 8.94
N ILE A 66 11.46 -3.72 9.13
CA ILE A 66 10.33 -3.44 8.24
C ILE A 66 10.04 -1.93 8.23
N LYS A 67 10.01 -1.29 9.41
CA LYS A 67 9.80 0.15 9.52
C LYS A 67 10.87 0.96 8.80
N GLU A 68 12.15 0.62 8.97
CA GLU A 68 13.26 1.29 8.27
C GLU A 68 13.13 1.18 6.75
N ILE A 69 12.78 -0.01 6.24
CA ILE A 69 12.52 -0.21 4.80
C ILE A 69 11.34 0.65 4.34
N THR A 70 10.24 0.66 5.09
CA THR A 70 9.06 1.47 4.76
C THR A 70 9.37 2.97 4.78
N ASP A 71 10.11 3.45 5.78
CA ASP A 71 10.55 4.84 5.90
C ASP A 71 11.44 5.23 4.73
N PHE A 72 12.37 4.36 4.32
CA PHE A 72 13.18 4.58 3.12
C PHE A 72 12.31 4.69 1.87
N ILE A 73 11.39 3.75 1.63
CA ILE A 73 10.55 3.71 0.43
C ILE A 73 9.63 4.95 0.35
N ASN A 74 9.11 5.41 1.49
CA ASN A 74 8.21 6.56 1.58
C ASN A 74 8.94 7.89 1.43
N ASN A 75 10.20 7.97 1.85
CA ASN A 75 11.02 9.18 1.73
C ASN A 75 11.85 9.22 0.44
N TYR A 76 11.87 8.13 -0.34
CA TYR A 76 12.58 8.07 -1.61
C TYR A 76 12.03 9.09 -2.62
N PRO A 77 12.85 10.02 -3.14
CA PRO A 77 12.46 10.98 -4.18
C PRO A 77 12.01 10.28 -5.46
N ARG A 78 10.84 10.64 -6.00
CA ARG A 78 10.30 10.01 -7.22
C ARG A 78 10.18 11.02 -8.34
N LYS A 79 10.74 10.70 -9.51
CA LYS A 79 10.65 11.56 -10.72
C LYS A 79 9.20 11.91 -11.08
N MET A 80 8.26 10.97 -10.90
CA MET A 80 6.83 11.20 -11.18
C MET A 80 6.19 12.28 -10.29
N PHE A 81 6.80 12.60 -9.15
CA PHE A 81 6.35 13.64 -8.22
C PHE A 81 7.25 14.88 -8.29
N GLY A 82 7.92 15.14 -9.42
CA GLY A 82 8.87 16.24 -9.52
C GLY A 82 10.05 16.10 -8.55
N PHE A 83 10.49 14.87 -8.30
CA PHE A 83 11.52 14.51 -7.30
C PHE A 83 11.12 14.75 -5.84
N GLN A 84 9.84 14.95 -5.54
CA GLN A 84 9.34 14.88 -4.16
C GLN A 84 9.16 13.41 -3.72
N SER A 85 9.12 13.20 -2.40
CA SER A 85 8.85 11.89 -1.82
C SER A 85 7.34 11.66 -1.65
N SER A 86 6.89 10.41 -1.61
CA SER A 86 5.47 10.10 -1.38
C SER A 86 5.00 10.57 0.00
N SER A 87 5.88 10.52 1.00
CA SER A 87 5.64 11.08 2.34
C SER A 87 5.36 12.58 2.30
N TYR A 88 6.14 13.35 1.53
CA TYR A 88 5.93 14.78 1.36
C TYR A 88 4.60 15.07 0.65
N CYS A 89 4.33 14.39 -0.47
CA CYS A 89 3.08 14.57 -1.21
C CYS A 89 1.84 14.25 -0.36
N LEU A 90 1.91 13.19 0.46
CA LEU A 90 0.81 12.84 1.36
C LEU A 90 0.58 13.92 2.42
N LYS A 91 1.65 14.45 3.05
CA LYS A 91 1.53 15.51 4.05
C LYS A 91 0.87 16.76 3.48
N ASN A 92 1.27 17.18 2.28
CA ASN A 92 0.64 18.32 1.62
C ASN A 92 -0.84 18.06 1.34
N ALA A 93 -1.18 16.89 0.78
CA ALA A 93 -2.58 16.56 0.48
C ALA A 93 -3.47 16.51 1.74
N LEU A 94 -2.92 16.07 2.89
CA LEU A 94 -3.64 16.07 4.16
C LEU A 94 -3.81 17.49 4.72
N SER A 95 -2.80 18.35 4.54
CA SER A 95 -2.88 19.76 4.92
C SER A 95 -3.92 20.51 4.08
N ASP A 96 -4.00 20.24 2.77
CA ASP A 96 -5.04 20.78 1.89
C ASP A 96 -6.47 20.38 2.33
N LEU A 97 -6.60 19.23 3.02
CA LEU A 97 -7.86 18.73 3.59
C LEU A 97 -8.12 19.19 5.03
N ASN A 98 -7.24 20.02 5.61
CA ASN A 98 -7.26 20.43 7.03
C ASN A 98 -7.26 19.25 8.02
N LEU A 99 -6.64 18.12 7.65
CA LEU A 99 -6.53 16.94 8.52
C LEU A 99 -5.20 16.89 9.30
N LEU A 100 -4.25 17.78 8.96
CA LEU A 100 -2.96 18.00 9.58
C LEU A 100 -2.54 19.47 9.40
#